data_AF-A0A4U8Q7V7-F1
#
_entry.id   AF-A0A4U8Q7V7-F1
#
_cell.length_a   1.000
_cell.length_b   1.000
_cell.length_c   1.000
_cell.angle_alpha   90.00
_cell.angle_beta   90.00
_cell.angle_gamma   90.00
#
_symmetry.space_group_name_H-M   'P 1'
#
loop_
_entity.id
_entity.type
_entity.pdbx_description
1 polymer ?
#
loop_
_entity_poly.entity_id
_entity_poly.type
_entity_poly.pdbx_seq_one_letter_code
_entity_poly.pdbx_strand_id
1 'polypeptide(L)'
;MMKKRLVAFGLAGVMLMGMSMNVFAADVEVNYTGTETVEQGTKITATVPDRYTIVIPSEISDGVNTVALSAKDVSLAVGHTVDVSLKNGKVEMAIGDSTKEDEKYDLLLKKDSTDVGTKSIINLTTADETPTVNLTLDTAGGKNKKAGSYAGTATFIIKYSDGTPSN
;
A
#
# COMPACT_ATOMS: atom_id res chain seq x y z
N MET A 1 -3.05 -57.58 44.41
CA MET A 1 -2.04 -56.51 44.44
C MET A 1 -2.32 -55.53 43.32
N MET A 2 -2.55 -54.28 43.69
CA MET A 2 -2.93 -53.16 42.81
C MET A 2 -1.68 -52.54 42.16
N LYS A 3 -1.76 -52.18 40.87
CA LYS A 3 -0.98 -51.05 40.32
C LYS A 3 -1.91 -50.21 39.44
N LYS A 4 -2.40 -49.14 40.06
CA LYS A 4 -3.24 -48.10 39.46
C LYS A 4 -2.44 -47.39 38.37
N ARG A 5 -2.91 -47.39 37.13
CA ARG A 5 -2.39 -46.49 36.09
C ARG A 5 -3.08 -45.15 36.28
N LEU A 6 -2.28 -44.18 36.72
CA LEU A 6 -2.66 -42.80 36.97
C LEU A 6 -3.07 -42.16 35.63
N VAL A 7 -4.35 -41.80 35.54
CA VAL A 7 -4.87 -40.88 34.52
C VAL A 7 -4.32 -39.50 34.87
N ALA A 8 -3.22 -39.12 34.23
CA ALA A 8 -2.70 -37.76 34.33
C ALA A 8 -3.38 -36.91 33.26
N PHE A 9 -4.31 -36.10 33.75
CA PHE A 9 -4.94 -34.98 33.07
C PHE A 9 -3.91 -34.12 32.33
N GLY A 10 -3.85 -34.28 31.00
CA GLY A 10 -3.25 -33.29 30.11
C GLY A 10 -4.22 -32.16 29.80
N LEU A 11 -4.86 -31.59 30.83
CA LEU A 11 -5.73 -30.41 30.72
C LEU A 11 -4.89 -29.14 30.98
N ALA A 12 -3.79 -29.00 30.25
CA ALA A 12 -2.88 -27.86 30.33
C ALA A 12 -2.95 -26.99 29.06
N GLY A 13 -4.15 -26.90 28.46
CA GLY A 13 -4.42 -26.09 27.27
C GLY A 13 -5.14 -24.77 27.55
N VAL A 14 -5.30 -24.37 28.81
CA VAL A 14 -6.01 -23.13 29.18
C VAL A 14 -5.19 -22.33 30.19
N MET A 15 -4.01 -21.86 29.77
CA MET A 15 -3.29 -20.80 30.47
C MET A 15 -2.44 -20.06 29.45
N LEU A 16 -3.05 -19.22 28.61
CA LEU A 16 -2.39 -18.10 27.92
C LEU A 16 -3.40 -17.21 27.17
N MET A 17 -4.60 -17.01 27.74
CA MET A 17 -5.49 -15.90 27.38
C MET A 17 -5.63 -15.04 28.64
N GLY A 18 -4.66 -14.16 28.89
CA GLY A 18 -4.65 -13.39 30.12
C GLY A 18 -3.50 -12.39 30.26
N MET A 19 -2.93 -11.93 29.16
CA MET A 19 -2.02 -10.79 29.11
C MET A 19 -2.34 -10.13 27.76
N SER A 20 -2.92 -8.95 27.65
CA SER A 20 -2.62 -7.72 28.38
C SER A 20 -3.72 -6.71 28.09
N MET A 21 -4.69 -6.55 28.98
CA MET A 21 -5.34 -5.25 29.10
C MET A 21 -4.50 -4.46 30.10
N ASN A 22 -3.73 -3.49 29.61
CA ASN A 22 -3.24 -2.43 30.45
C ASN A 22 -4.49 -1.73 31.01
N VAL A 23 -4.80 -1.96 32.28
CA VAL A 23 -5.78 -1.16 33.00
C VAL A 23 -5.15 0.22 33.16
N PHE A 24 -5.52 1.13 32.27
CA PHE A 24 -5.16 2.54 32.35
C PHE A 24 -5.98 3.20 33.47
N ALA A 25 -5.65 2.91 34.72
CA ALA A 25 -6.07 3.72 35.85
C ALA A 25 -4.87 4.59 36.25
N ALA A 26 -4.84 5.82 35.77
CA ALA A 26 -4.05 6.85 36.44
C ALA A 26 -4.88 7.30 37.65
N ASP A 27 -4.40 7.03 38.86
CA ASP A 27 -5.06 7.53 40.08
C ASP A 27 -4.93 9.06 40.10
N VAL A 28 -6.08 9.74 40.13
CA VAL A 28 -6.13 11.16 40.42
C VAL A 28 -6.67 11.34 41.82
N GLU A 29 -5.85 11.83 42.74
CA GLU A 29 -6.29 12.16 44.09
C GLU A 29 -7.31 13.31 44.06
N VAL A 30 -8.57 12.99 44.36
CA VAL A 30 -9.61 13.99 44.61
C VAL A 30 -9.53 14.39 46.07
N ASN A 31 -8.85 15.50 46.36
CA ASN A 31 -8.83 16.07 47.70
C ASN A 31 -10.17 16.77 47.98
N TYR A 32 -11.00 16.14 48.81
CA TYR A 32 -12.36 16.58 49.11
C TYR A 32 -12.40 17.50 50.36
N THR A 33 -12.88 18.73 50.21
CA THR A 33 -13.13 19.66 51.34
C THR A 33 -14.54 20.29 51.26
N GLY A 34 -15.62 19.50 51.27
CA GLY A 34 -17.00 20.01 51.41
C GLY A 34 -18.01 19.43 50.41
N THR A 35 -19.27 19.90 50.41
CA THR A 35 -20.41 19.38 49.62
C THR A 35 -20.45 19.82 48.16
N GLU A 36 -19.30 20.05 47.53
CA GLU A 36 -19.22 20.49 46.13
C GLU A 36 -19.13 19.30 45.17
N THR A 37 -19.68 19.46 43.96
CA THR A 37 -19.56 18.47 42.88
C THR A 37 -18.20 18.65 42.20
N VAL A 38 -17.35 17.61 42.25
CA VAL A 38 -16.06 17.60 41.56
C VAL A 38 -16.23 16.90 40.21
N GLU A 39 -16.05 17.66 39.11
CA GLU A 39 -15.99 17.11 37.76
C GLU A 39 -14.53 16.81 37.39
N GLN A 40 -14.26 15.59 36.92
CA GLN A 40 -12.92 15.17 36.50
C GLN A 40 -12.98 14.58 35.09
N GLY A 41 -12.27 15.21 34.16
CA GLY A 41 -12.13 14.72 32.79
C GLY A 41 -10.97 13.74 32.66
N THR A 42 -11.24 12.57 32.09
CA THR A 42 -10.19 11.64 31.65
C THR A 42 -9.93 11.83 30.16
N LYS A 43 -8.66 11.94 29.76
CA LYS A 43 -8.27 11.96 28.35
C LYS A 43 -8.30 10.55 27.77
N ILE A 44 -9.22 10.30 26.85
CA ILE A 44 -9.30 9.04 26.09
C ILE A 44 -8.60 9.27 24.75
N THR A 45 -7.58 8.45 24.44
CA THR A 45 -6.87 8.49 23.15
C THR A 45 -7.06 7.18 22.41
N ALA A 46 -7.38 7.26 21.12
CA ALA A 46 -7.42 6.13 20.20
C ALA A 46 -6.54 6.46 18.99
N THR A 47 -5.76 5.49 18.52
CA THR A 47 -4.94 5.62 17.32
C THR A 47 -5.50 4.72 16.24
N VAL A 48 -5.86 5.31 15.10
CA VAL A 48 -6.28 4.58 13.90
C VAL A 48 -5.10 4.64 12.92
N PRO A 49 -4.55 3.50 12.47
CA PRO A 49 -3.43 3.49 11.54
C PRO A 49 -3.89 3.78 10.10
N ASP A 50 -2.97 4.31 9.30
CA ASP A 50 -3.16 4.47 7.86
C ASP A 50 -3.27 3.11 7.16
N ARG A 51 -4.18 3.02 6.18
CA ARG A 51 -4.41 1.83 5.36
C ARG A 51 -4.64 2.23 3.91
N TYR A 52 -4.07 1.47 2.97
CA TYR A 52 -4.35 1.59 1.54
C TYR A 52 -3.89 0.32 0.83
N THR A 53 -4.48 0.02 -0.33
CA THR A 53 -4.08 -1.07 -1.22
C THR A 53 -3.93 -0.55 -2.64
N ILE A 54 -2.75 -0.66 -3.23
CA ILE A 54 -2.52 -0.36 -4.65
C ILE A 54 -2.61 -1.65 -5.45
N VAL A 55 -3.46 -1.66 -6.48
CA VAL A 55 -3.65 -2.79 -7.39
C VAL A 55 -2.99 -2.46 -8.72
N ILE A 56 -1.90 -3.18 -9.01
CA ILE A 56 -1.14 -3.10 -10.25
C ILE A 56 -1.25 -4.45 -10.95
N PRO A 57 -1.63 -4.50 -12.25
CA PRO A 57 -1.64 -5.75 -13.00
C PRO A 57 -0.25 -6.39 -13.04
N SER A 58 -0.20 -7.72 -12.88
CA SER A 58 1.07 -8.47 -12.94
C SER A 58 1.61 -8.59 -14.36
N GLU A 59 0.72 -8.61 -15.36
CA GLU A 59 1.06 -8.78 -16.76
C GLU A 59 0.17 -7.90 -17.64
N ILE A 60 0.73 -7.44 -18.76
CA ILE A 60 0.03 -6.67 -19.78
C ILE A 60 0.35 -7.35 -21.12
N SER A 61 -0.66 -7.96 -21.74
CA SER A 61 -0.49 -8.72 -22.98
C SER A 61 -0.69 -7.86 -24.22
N ASP A 62 -0.11 -8.31 -25.33
CA ASP A 62 -0.28 -7.67 -26.63
C ASP A 62 -1.76 -7.71 -27.07
N GLY A 63 -2.28 -6.59 -27.56
CA GLY A 63 -3.70 -6.38 -27.87
C GLY A 63 -4.55 -5.76 -26.76
N VAL A 64 -4.02 -5.62 -25.53
CA VAL A 64 -4.65 -4.83 -24.47
C VAL A 64 -4.15 -3.39 -24.56
N ASN A 65 -4.98 -2.50 -25.09
CA ASN A 65 -4.62 -1.08 -25.27
C ASN A 65 -4.72 -0.26 -23.97
N THR A 66 -5.27 -0.83 -22.90
CA THR A 66 -5.57 -0.14 -21.64
C THR A 66 -5.15 -0.95 -20.42
N VAL A 67 -4.33 -0.35 -19.56
CA VAL A 67 -3.84 -0.91 -18.30
C VAL A 67 -4.51 -0.15 -17.15
N ALA A 68 -5.32 -0.83 -16.35
CA ALA A 68 -5.98 -0.22 -15.20
C ALA A 68 -5.12 -0.33 -13.94
N LEU A 69 -4.76 0.81 -13.36
CA LEU A 69 -4.18 0.92 -12.03
C LEU A 69 -5.27 1.42 -11.08
N SER A 70 -5.41 0.83 -9.91
CA SER A 70 -6.42 1.28 -8.94
C SER A 70 -5.91 1.28 -7.51
N ALA A 71 -6.54 2.08 -6.67
CA ALA A 71 -6.36 2.04 -5.22
C ALA A 71 -7.66 1.63 -4.52
N LYS A 72 -7.56 0.90 -3.41
CA LYS A 72 -8.68 0.42 -2.59
C LYS A 72 -8.36 0.56 -1.11
N ASP A 73 -9.39 0.54 -0.27
CA ASP A 73 -9.30 0.62 1.19
C ASP A 73 -8.45 1.80 1.68
N VAL A 74 -8.59 2.98 1.05
CA VAL A 74 -7.79 4.16 1.36
C VAL A 74 -8.33 4.83 2.62
N SER A 75 -7.50 4.87 3.66
CA SER A 75 -7.75 5.55 4.92
C SER A 75 -6.41 6.15 5.35
N LEU A 76 -6.22 7.43 5.02
CA LEU A 76 -4.99 8.17 5.32
C LEU A 76 -5.30 9.28 6.31
N ALA A 77 -4.39 9.56 7.24
CA ALA A 77 -4.54 10.70 8.14
C ALA A 77 -4.38 12.04 7.39
N VAL A 78 -4.93 13.11 7.98
CA VAL A 78 -4.89 14.46 7.38
C VAL A 78 -3.45 14.90 7.13
N GLY A 79 -3.14 15.26 5.89
CA GLY A 79 -1.82 15.68 5.45
C GLY A 79 -0.94 14.54 4.92
N HIS A 80 -1.33 13.28 5.11
CA HIS A 80 -0.62 12.13 4.56
C HIS A 80 -1.00 11.91 3.09
N THR A 81 -0.04 11.49 2.27
CA THR A 81 -0.23 11.22 0.85
C THR A 81 0.45 9.92 0.42
N VAL A 82 -0.09 9.30 -0.62
CA VAL A 82 0.56 8.19 -1.34
C VAL A 82 0.65 8.52 -2.81
N ASP A 83 1.86 8.50 -3.36
CA ASP A 83 2.13 8.75 -4.77
C ASP A 83 2.62 7.49 -5.47
N VAL A 84 1.99 7.16 -6.60
CA VAL A 84 2.40 6.06 -7.48
C VAL A 84 2.96 6.64 -8.77
N SER A 85 4.19 6.29 -9.13
CA SER A 85 4.84 6.74 -10.37
C SER A 85 5.66 5.62 -11.02
N LEU A 86 6.11 5.84 -12.26
CA LEU A 86 7.07 4.96 -12.93
C LEU A 86 8.51 5.35 -12.60
N LYS A 87 9.36 4.34 -12.38
CA LYS A 87 10.78 4.55 -12.09
C LYS A 87 11.56 5.20 -13.25
N ASN A 88 11.39 4.66 -14.45
CA ASN A 88 12.20 5.04 -15.63
C ASN A 88 11.41 5.83 -16.69
N GLY A 89 10.13 6.11 -16.44
CA GLY A 89 9.22 6.81 -17.34
C GLY A 89 8.85 6.13 -18.66
N LYS A 90 9.62 5.12 -19.06
CA LYS A 90 9.37 4.24 -20.20
C LYS A 90 9.68 2.80 -19.83
N VAL A 91 9.14 1.87 -20.61
CA VAL A 91 9.41 0.43 -20.48
C VAL A 91 10.24 0.02 -21.68
N GLU A 92 11.48 -0.43 -21.43
CA GLU A 92 12.32 -1.00 -22.49
C GLU A 92 11.81 -2.41 -22.81
N MET A 93 11.49 -2.65 -24.07
CA MET A 93 11.03 -3.93 -24.60
C MET A 93 12.14 -4.52 -25.47
N ALA A 94 12.47 -5.80 -25.27
CA ALA A 94 13.52 -6.50 -26.03
C ALA A 94 13.03 -7.87 -26.54
N ILE A 95 13.57 -8.32 -27.68
CA ILE A 95 13.40 -9.71 -28.14
C ILE A 95 14.32 -10.61 -27.30
N GLY A 96 13.73 -11.47 -26.47
CA GLY A 96 14.48 -12.27 -25.51
C GLY A 96 15.40 -11.40 -24.65
N ASP A 97 16.65 -11.82 -24.48
CA ASP A 97 17.67 -11.07 -23.74
C ASP A 97 18.59 -10.22 -24.66
N SER A 98 18.10 -9.83 -25.84
CA SER A 98 18.94 -9.12 -26.80
C SER A 98 19.40 -7.74 -26.29
N THR A 99 20.66 -7.43 -26.54
CA THR A 99 21.28 -6.14 -26.26
C THR A 99 21.36 -5.23 -27.49
N LYS A 100 20.87 -5.68 -28.66
CA LYS A 100 20.97 -4.91 -29.91
C LYS A 100 19.86 -3.87 -30.02
N GLU A 101 20.23 -2.67 -30.44
CA GLU A 101 19.32 -1.52 -30.56
C GLU A 101 18.17 -1.71 -31.58
N ASP A 102 18.37 -2.55 -32.60
CA ASP A 102 17.34 -2.88 -33.60
C ASP A 102 16.40 -4.01 -33.14
N GLU A 103 16.70 -4.63 -32.00
CA GLU A 103 15.91 -5.66 -31.33
C GLU A 103 15.28 -5.13 -30.03
N LYS A 104 15.31 -3.79 -29.84
CA LYS A 104 14.74 -3.08 -28.70
C LYS A 104 13.81 -1.95 -29.15
N TYR A 105 12.80 -1.66 -28.36
CA TYR A 105 12.02 -0.42 -28.46
C TYR A 105 11.50 0.02 -27.09
N ASP A 106 11.20 1.30 -26.96
CA ASP A 106 10.59 1.85 -25.75
C ASP A 106 9.07 1.86 -25.88
N LEU A 107 8.39 1.42 -24.83
CA LEU A 107 6.96 1.55 -24.65
C LEU A 107 6.70 2.67 -23.63
N LEU A 108 5.86 3.62 -24.01
CA LEU A 108 5.38 4.72 -23.19
C LEU A 108 4.02 4.34 -22.60
N LEU A 109 3.84 4.67 -21.32
CA LEU A 109 2.56 4.62 -20.67
C LEU A 109 1.95 6.02 -20.71
N LYS A 110 0.70 6.13 -21.17
CA LYS A 110 0.01 7.41 -21.31
C LYS A 110 -1.22 7.45 -20.43
N LYS A 111 -1.44 8.58 -19.78
CA LYS A 111 -2.69 8.91 -19.08
C LYS A 111 -3.36 10.02 -19.87
N ASP A 112 -4.59 9.81 -20.32
CA ASP A 112 -5.35 10.80 -21.09
C ASP A 112 -4.54 11.34 -22.30
N SER A 113 -3.93 10.41 -23.06
CA SER A 113 -3.05 10.69 -24.21
C SER A 113 -1.74 11.43 -23.90
N THR A 114 -1.46 11.74 -22.64
CA THR A 114 -0.23 12.39 -22.18
C THR A 114 0.75 11.36 -21.63
N ASP A 115 2.02 11.44 -22.02
CA ASP A 115 3.08 10.59 -21.45
C ASP A 115 3.21 10.84 -19.94
N VAL A 116 3.11 9.76 -19.16
CA VAL A 116 3.23 9.83 -17.70
C VAL A 116 4.68 10.07 -17.28
N GLY A 117 5.66 9.59 -18.05
CA GLY A 117 7.07 9.64 -17.66
C GLY A 117 7.27 9.21 -16.21
N THR A 118 8.01 10.01 -15.44
CA THR A 118 8.25 9.78 -14.00
C THR A 118 7.24 10.52 -13.10
N LYS A 119 6.19 11.12 -13.66
CA LYS A 119 5.19 11.90 -12.92
C LYS A 119 4.28 10.98 -12.09
N SER A 120 3.59 11.57 -11.11
CA SER A 120 2.58 10.86 -10.34
C SER A 120 1.40 10.47 -11.23
N ILE A 121 1.04 9.19 -11.18
CA ILE A 121 -0.05 8.57 -11.93
C ILE A 121 -1.32 8.54 -11.07
N ILE A 122 -1.15 8.09 -9.82
CA ILE A 122 -2.14 8.08 -8.75
C ILE A 122 -1.55 8.86 -7.58
N ASN A 123 -2.31 9.84 -7.10
CA ASN A 123 -2.03 10.55 -5.87
C ASN A 123 -3.23 10.32 -4.94
N LEU A 124 -3.00 9.64 -3.82
CA LEU A 124 -3.99 9.40 -2.78
C LEU A 124 -3.84 10.43 -1.68
N THR A 125 -4.98 10.90 -1.20
CA THR A 125 -5.10 11.78 -0.04
C THR A 125 -6.18 11.22 0.88
N THR A 126 -6.57 11.98 1.90
CA THR A 126 -7.54 11.57 2.92
C THR A 126 -8.96 11.29 2.43
N ALA A 127 -9.30 11.67 1.19
CA ALA A 127 -10.65 11.41 0.67
C ALA A 127 -10.81 9.93 0.32
N ASP A 128 -11.96 9.34 0.68
CA ASP A 128 -12.40 7.96 0.40
C ASP A 128 -12.47 7.58 -1.09
N GLU A 129 -11.79 8.32 -1.96
CA GLU A 129 -11.72 8.04 -3.38
C GLU A 129 -10.78 6.86 -3.61
N THR A 130 -11.33 5.83 -4.24
CA THR A 130 -10.61 4.69 -4.80
C THR A 130 -10.33 4.99 -6.28
N PRO A 131 -9.33 5.83 -6.62
CA PRO A 131 -9.11 6.21 -8.00
C PRO A 131 -8.77 4.96 -8.82
N THR A 132 -9.35 4.90 -10.00
CA THR A 132 -8.94 3.98 -11.06
C THR A 132 -8.43 4.81 -12.22
N VAL A 133 -7.19 4.59 -12.62
CA VAL A 133 -6.53 5.27 -13.74
C VAL A 133 -6.28 4.25 -14.83
N ASN A 134 -6.83 4.53 -16.02
CA ASN A 134 -6.57 3.74 -17.21
C ASN A 134 -5.39 4.35 -17.96
N LEU A 135 -4.33 3.58 -18.14
CA LEU A 135 -3.17 3.95 -18.94
C LEU A 135 -3.27 3.32 -20.31
N THR A 136 -2.90 4.04 -21.36
CA THR A 136 -2.74 3.47 -22.70
C THR A 136 -1.27 3.22 -23.00
N LEU A 137 -1.01 2.23 -23.85
CA LEU A 137 0.34 1.89 -24.29
C LEU A 137 0.62 2.56 -25.64
N ASP A 138 1.79 3.16 -25.78
CA ASP A 138 2.24 3.73 -27.04
C ASP A 138 3.72 3.41 -27.30
N THR A 139 4.12 3.31 -28.54
CA THR A 139 5.50 3.00 -28.91
C THR A 139 6.28 4.29 -29.10
N ALA A 140 7.41 4.45 -28.41
CA ALA A 140 8.24 5.63 -28.53
C ALA A 140 9.00 5.61 -29.87
N GLY A 141 8.50 6.37 -30.85
CA GLY A 141 9.14 6.54 -32.15
C GLY A 141 8.95 5.33 -33.07
N GLY A 142 8.48 5.59 -34.29
CA GLY A 142 8.20 4.56 -35.30
C GLY A 142 9.46 3.93 -35.90
N LYS A 143 10.22 3.17 -35.11
CA LYS A 143 11.28 2.30 -35.63
C LYS A 143 10.64 1.06 -36.28
N ASN A 144 11.17 0.62 -37.42
CA ASN A 144 10.82 -0.66 -38.02
C ASN A 144 11.23 -1.77 -37.05
N LYS A 145 10.25 -2.38 -36.38
CA LYS A 145 10.47 -3.48 -35.43
C LYS A 145 10.73 -4.77 -36.20
N LYS A 146 11.69 -5.57 -35.72
CA LYS A 146 11.84 -6.95 -36.17
C LYS A 146 10.65 -7.77 -35.71
N ALA A 147 10.27 -8.77 -36.50
CA ALA A 147 9.27 -9.74 -36.07
C ALA A 147 9.82 -10.58 -34.91
N GLY A 148 9.04 -10.74 -33.84
CA GLY A 148 9.43 -11.50 -32.66
C GLY A 148 8.53 -11.18 -31.47
N SER A 149 8.71 -11.94 -30.39
CA SER A 149 8.05 -11.67 -29.11
C SER A 149 8.94 -10.74 -28.28
N TYR A 150 8.39 -9.62 -27.85
CA TYR A 150 9.08 -8.66 -27.00
C TYR A 150 8.59 -8.76 -25.56
N ALA A 151 9.52 -8.63 -24.62
CA ALA A 151 9.21 -8.56 -23.19
C ALA A 151 9.94 -7.37 -22.55
N GLY A 152 9.34 -6.82 -21.51
CA GLY A 152 9.88 -5.70 -20.74
C GLY A 152 9.21 -5.64 -19.37
N THR A 153 9.85 -4.96 -18.42
CA THR A 153 9.33 -4.84 -17.06
C THR A 153 9.10 -3.37 -16.71
N ALA A 154 7.86 -3.03 -16.34
CA ALA A 154 7.53 -1.73 -15.78
C ALA A 154 7.73 -1.75 -14.26
N THR A 155 8.62 -0.93 -13.73
CA THR A 155 8.79 -0.76 -12.28
C THR A 155 8.02 0.46 -11.79
N PHE A 156 7.01 0.22 -10.96
CA PHE A 156 6.28 1.27 -10.26
C PHE A 156 6.95 1.56 -8.91
N ILE A 157 6.95 2.84 -8.53
CA ILE A 157 7.38 3.32 -7.22
C ILE A 157 6.13 3.79 -6.49
N ILE A 158 5.96 3.31 -5.26
CA ILE A 158 4.91 3.75 -4.34
C ILE A 158 5.61 4.49 -3.21
N LYS A 159 5.33 5.78 -3.05
CA LYS A 159 5.89 6.64 -2.00
C LYS A 159 4.79 7.07 -1.05
N TYR A 160 5.03 6.88 0.23
CA TYR A 160 4.19 7.40 1.31
C TYR A 160 4.87 8.64 1.91
N SER A 161 4.09 9.66 2.21
CA SER A 161 4.52 10.87 2.93
C SER A 161 3.53 11.15 4.04
N ASP A 162 4.01 11.42 5.25
CA ASP A 162 3.20 11.78 6.41
C ASP A 162 2.96 13.30 6.53
N GLY A 163 3.26 14.05 5.47
CA GLY A 163 3.10 15.51 5.47
C GLY A 163 4.07 16.25 6.39
N THR A 164 4.98 15.56 7.10
CA THR A 164 6.03 16.24 7.83
C THR A 164 7.10 16.71 6.84
N PRO A 165 7.46 18.01 6.82
CA PRO A 165 8.59 18.46 6.02
C PRO A 165 9.83 17.75 6.56
N SER A 166 10.55 17.05 5.68
CA SER A 166 11.86 16.51 5.99
C SER A 166 12.78 17.66 6.37
N ASN A 167 13.13 17.75 7.66
CA ASN A 167 14.17 18.65 8.18
C ASN A 167 15.56 18.21 7.69
#